data_AF-A0A7X6MDQ0-F1
#
_entry.id   AF-A0A7X6MDQ0-F1
#
_cell.length_a   1.000
_cell.length_b   1.000
_cell.length_c   1.000
_cell.angle_alpha   90.00
_cell.angle_beta   90.00
_cell.angle_gamma   90.00
#
_symmetry.space_group_name_H-M   'P 1'
#
loop_
_entity.id
_entity.type
_entity.pdbx_description
1 polymer ?
#
loop_
_entity_poly.entity_id
_entity_poly.type
_entity_poly.pdbx_seq_one_letter_code
_entity_poly.pdbx_strand_id
1 'polypeptide(L)'
;MDTTRNPVARLLADTRYTLLGLPTALIAFVVVLTGLAAGAGTAVVVAGLFLMTGTLYAARGFAHVERIRLADLGRRPVVRRPYRSPAPGAGPLRRALTPLACPQSWLDALHALVLLPVAVVGFCLTVTWWAGALAGLLQPLWGWSLYTIPGYTDVGAYLAPESPALATTVVHMLAGVLFALTLPLVARACAHAQATLGRALLLSPEDPHVGVYTAAPRHEEPAQYHEQARYHGQDAAPVATGV
;
A
#
# COMPACT_ATOMS: atom_id res chain seq x y z
N MET A 1 17.91 6.45 -8.25
CA MET A 1 18.67 5.36 -7.58
C MET A 1 17.75 4.15 -7.50
N ASP A 2 17.85 3.25 -8.47
CA ASP A 2 16.92 2.13 -8.65
C ASP A 2 17.07 1.11 -7.52
N THR A 3 16.22 1.23 -6.50
CA THR A 3 16.11 0.28 -5.39
C THR A 3 15.51 -1.07 -5.83
N THR A 4 15.46 -1.37 -7.14
CA THR A 4 15.11 -2.69 -7.68
C THR A 4 16.24 -3.71 -7.47
N ARG A 5 17.47 -3.26 -7.13
CA ARG A 5 18.63 -4.13 -6.91
C ARG A 5 18.91 -4.52 -5.47
N ASN A 6 18.33 -3.86 -4.45
CA ASN A 6 18.67 -4.15 -3.05
C ASN A 6 17.60 -5.03 -2.38
N PRO A 7 17.90 -6.32 -2.06
CA PRO A 7 16.97 -7.23 -1.42
C PRO A 7 16.56 -6.77 -0.01
N VAL A 8 17.47 -6.11 0.72
CA VAL A 8 17.21 -5.60 2.08
C VAL A 8 16.21 -4.45 2.04
N ALA A 9 16.37 -3.51 1.10
CA ALA A 9 15.44 -2.39 0.95
C ALA A 9 14.02 -2.88 0.63
N ARG A 10 13.90 -3.96 -0.14
CA ARG A 10 12.60 -4.57 -0.43
C ARG A 10 12.03 -5.31 0.79
N LEU A 11 12.84 -6.07 1.53
CA LEU A 11 12.41 -6.72 2.77
C LEU A 11 11.86 -5.71 3.77
N LEU A 12 12.55 -4.58 3.94
CA LEU A 12 12.11 -3.49 4.82
C LEU A 12 10.81 -2.85 4.31
N ALA A 13 10.66 -2.71 2.99
CA ALA A 13 9.45 -2.20 2.38
C ALA A 13 8.24 -3.14 2.56
N ASP A 14 8.44 -4.46 2.43
CA ASP A 14 7.41 -5.47 2.65
C ASP A 14 7.04 -5.51 4.15
N THR A 15 8.04 -5.52 5.04
CA THR A 15 7.86 -5.52 6.49
C THR A 15 7.11 -4.27 6.97
N ARG A 16 7.54 -3.06 6.59
CA ARG A 16 6.85 -1.81 6.98
C ARG A 16 5.42 -1.81 6.48
N TYR A 17 5.18 -2.30 5.26
CA TYR A 17 3.84 -2.35 4.68
C TYR A 17 2.97 -3.30 5.49
N THR A 18 3.44 -4.49 5.83
CA THR A 18 2.63 -5.42 6.62
C THR A 18 2.41 -4.96 8.06
N LEU A 19 3.44 -4.46 8.74
CA LEU A 19 3.33 -4.00 10.13
C LEU A 19 2.43 -2.78 10.29
N LEU A 20 2.53 -1.79 9.39
CA LEU A 20 1.64 -0.61 9.40
C LEU A 20 0.22 -0.94 8.90
N GLY A 21 0.02 -2.13 8.33
CA GLY A 21 -1.29 -2.59 7.86
C GLY A 21 -2.27 -2.79 9.00
N LEU A 22 -1.82 -3.40 10.11
CA LEU A 22 -2.66 -3.65 11.27
C LEU A 22 -3.23 -2.38 11.93
N PRO A 23 -2.43 -1.38 12.35
CA PRO A 23 -2.97 -0.19 13.00
C PRO A 23 -3.90 0.58 12.07
N THR A 24 -3.55 0.69 10.78
CA THR A 24 -4.41 1.37 9.79
C THR A 24 -5.74 0.62 9.60
N ALA A 25 -5.70 -0.71 9.46
CA ALA A 25 -6.89 -1.53 9.28
C ALA A 25 -7.78 -1.54 10.53
N LEU A 26 -7.19 -1.55 11.73
CA LEU A 26 -7.93 -1.51 12.98
C LEU A 26 -8.70 -0.20 13.15
N ILE A 27 -8.04 0.94 12.93
CA ILE A 27 -8.68 2.26 13.00
C ILE A 27 -9.79 2.35 11.95
N ALA A 28 -9.52 1.95 10.71
CA ALA A 28 -10.50 1.96 9.62
C ALA A 28 -11.70 1.06 9.94
N PHE A 29 -11.46 -0.16 10.44
CA PHE A 29 -12.51 -1.11 10.82
C PHE A 29 -13.42 -0.53 11.90
N VAL A 30 -12.85 0.00 12.98
CA VAL A 30 -13.63 0.54 14.10
C VAL A 30 -14.46 1.74 13.62
N VAL A 31 -13.86 2.70 12.92
CA VAL A 31 -14.56 3.90 12.44
C VAL A 31 -15.67 3.53 11.46
N VAL A 32 -15.39 2.66 10.49
CA VAL A 32 -16.37 2.28 9.46
C VAL A 32 -17.47 1.40 10.04
N LEU A 33 -17.14 0.38 10.82
CA LEU A 33 -18.14 -0.51 11.41
C LEU A 33 -19.10 0.25 12.33
N THR A 34 -18.56 1.05 13.26
CA THR A 34 -19.38 1.83 14.19
C THR A 34 -20.20 2.89 13.47
N GLY A 35 -19.62 3.60 12.50
CA GLY A 35 -20.32 4.61 11.71
C GLY A 35 -21.43 4.04 10.83
N LEU A 36 -21.20 2.87 10.20
CA LEU A 36 -22.22 2.17 9.42
C LEU A 36 -23.35 1.64 10.32
N ALA A 37 -23.01 1.02 11.46
CA ALA A 37 -24.00 0.49 12.39
C ALA A 37 -24.85 1.61 13.01
N ALA A 38 -24.22 2.69 13.49
CA ALA A 38 -24.92 3.84 14.03
C ALA A 38 -25.73 4.58 12.96
N GLY A 39 -25.18 4.77 11.76
CA GLY A 39 -25.87 5.40 10.64
C GLY A 39 -27.09 4.61 10.18
N ALA A 40 -26.99 3.27 10.13
CA ALA A 40 -28.11 2.39 9.81
C ALA A 40 -29.19 2.44 10.92
N GLY A 41 -28.79 2.33 12.19
CA GLY A 41 -29.71 2.37 13.33
C GLY A 41 -30.45 3.70 13.48
N THR A 42 -29.85 4.81 13.04
CA THR A 42 -30.45 6.16 13.11
C THR A 42 -30.99 6.66 11.77
N ALA A 43 -31.04 5.80 10.74
CA ALA A 43 -31.46 6.18 9.39
C ALA A 43 -32.89 6.74 9.34
N VAL A 44 -33.76 6.27 10.24
CA VAL A 44 -35.17 6.71 10.37
C VAL A 44 -35.28 8.22 10.61
N VAL A 45 -34.30 8.82 11.29
CA VAL A 45 -34.34 10.23 11.72
C VAL A 45 -33.69 11.18 10.68
N VAL A 46 -33.38 10.70 9.47
CA VAL A 46 -32.59 11.41 8.43
C VAL A 46 -31.14 11.73 8.85
N ALA A 47 -30.88 12.05 10.12
CA ALA A 47 -29.56 12.21 10.71
C ALA A 47 -28.65 11.00 10.45
N GLY A 48 -29.20 9.78 10.47
CA GLY A 48 -28.45 8.57 10.15
C GLY A 48 -27.92 8.53 8.71
N LEU A 49 -28.62 9.13 7.74
CA LEU A 49 -28.12 9.22 6.35
C LEU A 49 -26.90 10.16 6.27
N PHE A 50 -26.88 11.25 7.04
CA PHE A 50 -25.71 12.13 7.13
C PHE A 50 -24.53 11.44 7.81
N LEU A 51 -24.79 10.70 8.90
CA LEU A 51 -23.76 9.91 9.58
C LEU A 51 -23.18 8.81 8.67
N MET A 52 -24.04 8.11 7.94
CA MET A 52 -23.65 7.10 6.96
C MET A 52 -22.78 7.71 5.86
N THR A 53 -23.19 8.88 5.35
CA THR A 53 -22.41 9.64 4.35
C THR A 53 -21.05 10.05 4.89
N GLY A 54 -20.98 10.55 6.12
CA GLY A 54 -19.71 10.89 6.80
C GLY A 54 -18.80 9.67 6.94
N THR A 55 -19.36 8.52 7.31
CA THR A 55 -18.66 7.24 7.40
C THR A 55 -18.09 6.81 6.04
N LEU A 56 -18.85 6.96 4.95
CA LEU A 56 -18.35 6.68 3.60
C LEU A 56 -17.22 7.63 3.18
N TYR A 57 -17.25 8.90 3.60
CA TYR A 57 -16.12 9.81 3.39
C TYR A 57 -14.88 9.38 4.19
N ALA A 58 -15.05 8.94 5.44
CA ALA A 58 -13.96 8.38 6.23
C ALA A 58 -13.36 7.13 5.55
N ALA A 59 -14.21 6.23 5.06
CA ALA A 59 -13.79 5.05 4.29
C ALA A 59 -12.98 5.43 3.03
N ARG A 60 -13.41 6.45 2.28
CA ARG A 60 -12.64 7.00 1.13
C ARG A 60 -11.27 7.53 1.57
N GLY A 61 -11.18 8.17 2.73
CA GLY A 61 -9.93 8.63 3.33
C GLY A 61 -8.97 7.47 3.61
N PHE A 62 -9.44 6.41 4.28
CA PHE A 62 -8.62 5.21 4.51
C PHE A 62 -8.23 4.51 3.21
N ALA A 63 -9.12 4.42 2.24
CA ALA A 63 -8.81 3.91 0.92
C ALA A 63 -7.76 4.76 0.19
N HIS A 64 -7.74 6.08 0.41
CA HIS A 64 -6.71 6.95 -0.14
C HIS A 64 -5.33 6.68 0.50
N VAL A 65 -5.28 6.54 1.83
CA VAL A 65 -4.05 6.14 2.54
C VAL A 65 -3.53 4.80 2.00
N GLU A 66 -4.41 3.82 1.82
CA GLU A 66 -4.02 2.52 1.29
C GLU A 66 -3.45 2.61 -0.14
N ARG A 67 -4.05 3.42 -1.00
CA ARG A 67 -3.52 3.65 -2.36
C ARG A 67 -2.13 4.27 -2.35
N ILE A 68 -1.83 5.17 -1.41
CA ILE A 68 -0.48 5.74 -1.24
C ILE A 68 0.50 4.64 -0.84
N ARG A 69 0.11 3.79 0.13
CA ARG A 69 0.93 2.67 0.60
C ARG A 69 1.19 1.65 -0.52
N LEU A 70 0.19 1.36 -1.35
CA LEU A 70 0.33 0.51 -2.54
C LEU A 70 1.27 1.12 -3.59
N ALA A 71 1.19 2.42 -3.82
CA ALA A 71 2.07 3.13 -4.76
C ALA A 71 3.53 3.10 -4.29
N ASP A 72 3.77 3.29 -3.00
CA ASP A 72 5.10 3.19 -2.37
C ASP A 72 5.66 1.76 -2.43
N LEU A 73 4.80 0.74 -2.19
CA LEU A 73 5.20 -0.68 -2.30
C LEU A 73 5.54 -1.09 -3.73
N GLY A 74 4.69 -0.72 -4.70
CA GLY A 74 4.83 -1.11 -6.12
C GLY A 74 5.73 -0.21 -6.96
N ARG A 75 6.08 0.99 -6.46
CA ARG A 75 6.75 2.08 -7.19
C ARG A 75 6.10 2.41 -8.54
N ARG A 76 4.78 2.26 -8.61
CA ARG A 76 4.00 2.59 -9.81
C ARG A 76 2.83 3.48 -9.42
N PRO A 77 2.49 4.46 -10.27
CA PRO A 77 1.28 5.24 -10.07
C PRO A 77 0.07 4.29 -10.08
N VAL A 78 -0.78 4.47 -9.08
CA VAL A 78 -1.96 3.65 -8.85
C VAL A 78 -3.16 4.33 -9.51
N VAL A 79 -3.76 3.69 -10.52
CA VAL A 79 -4.95 4.21 -11.21
C VAL A 79 -6.18 4.04 -10.32
N ARG A 80 -6.81 5.15 -9.97
CA ARG A 80 -8.00 5.17 -9.10
C ARG A 80 -9.25 4.85 -9.91
N ARG A 81 -10.19 4.08 -9.34
CA ARG A 81 -11.56 4.05 -9.86
C ARG A 81 -12.19 5.44 -9.68
N PRO A 82 -12.80 6.03 -10.72
CA PRO A 82 -13.46 7.31 -10.60
C PRO A 82 -14.64 7.20 -9.62
N TYR A 83 -14.73 8.16 -8.70
CA TYR A 83 -15.92 8.31 -7.87
C TYR A 83 -17.07 8.87 -8.71
N ARG A 84 -18.30 8.47 -8.38
CA ARG A 84 -19.49 9.03 -9.02
C ARG A 84 -19.53 10.53 -8.75
N SER A 85 -19.54 11.33 -9.82
CA SER A 85 -19.67 12.78 -9.71
C SER A 85 -21.14 13.16 -9.48
N PRO A 86 -21.43 14.16 -8.63
CA PRO A 86 -22.77 14.73 -8.53
C PRO A 86 -23.24 15.24 -9.89
N ALA A 87 -24.52 15.09 -10.22
CA ALA A 87 -25.06 15.61 -11.48
C ALA A 87 -24.90 17.16 -11.55
N PRO A 88 -24.66 17.73 -12.74
CA PRO A 88 -24.67 19.17 -12.93
C PRO A 88 -25.99 19.77 -12.42
N GLY A 89 -25.93 20.79 -11.57
CA GLY A 89 -27.11 21.42 -10.96
C GLY A 89 -27.72 20.67 -9.76
N ALA A 90 -27.07 19.63 -9.22
CA ALA A 90 -27.55 18.98 -8.01
C ALA A 90 -27.49 19.92 -6.79
N GLY A 91 -28.61 20.09 -6.09
CA GLY A 91 -28.69 20.85 -4.85
C GLY A 91 -27.77 20.29 -3.73
N PRO A 92 -27.48 21.10 -2.69
CA PRO A 92 -26.48 20.77 -1.66
C PRO A 92 -26.75 19.44 -0.95
N LEU A 93 -28.03 19.11 -0.69
CA LEU A 93 -28.43 17.85 -0.07
C LEU A 93 -28.10 16.62 -0.95
N ARG A 94 -28.44 16.69 -2.23
CA ARG A 94 -28.17 15.61 -3.20
C ARG A 94 -26.68 15.42 -3.43
N ARG A 95 -25.91 16.51 -3.38
CA ARG A 95 -24.44 16.47 -3.42
C ARG A 95 -23.85 15.83 -2.17
N ALA A 96 -24.37 16.15 -0.98
CA ALA A 96 -23.95 15.55 0.27
C ALA A 96 -24.17 14.03 0.27
N LEU A 97 -25.36 13.56 -0.15
CA LEU A 97 -25.74 12.14 -0.16
C LEU A 97 -25.17 11.32 -1.34
N THR A 98 -24.40 11.94 -2.24
CA THR A 98 -23.83 11.27 -3.42
C THR A 98 -23.00 10.01 -3.08
N PRO A 99 -22.23 9.93 -1.97
CA PRO A 99 -21.51 8.72 -1.60
C PRO A 99 -22.40 7.48 -1.40
N LEU A 100 -23.63 7.66 -0.89
CA LEU A 100 -24.56 6.54 -0.68
C LEU A 100 -24.93 5.86 -2.00
N ALA A 101 -25.02 6.64 -3.09
CA ALA A 101 -25.31 6.15 -4.43
C ALA A 101 -24.06 5.77 -5.24
N CYS A 102 -22.87 5.76 -4.63
CA CYS A 102 -21.61 5.50 -5.31
C CYS A 102 -21.07 4.10 -4.96
N PRO A 103 -21.07 3.13 -5.90
CA PRO A 103 -20.60 1.77 -5.65
C PRO A 103 -19.16 1.71 -5.09
N GLN A 104 -18.27 2.58 -5.59
CA GLN A 104 -16.89 2.62 -5.11
C GLN A 104 -16.78 3.00 -3.62
N SER A 105 -17.70 3.81 -3.09
CA SER A 105 -17.65 4.20 -1.67
C SER A 105 -17.98 3.04 -0.76
N TRP A 106 -18.89 2.16 -1.21
CA TRP A 106 -19.19 0.92 -0.53
C TRP A 106 -18.06 -0.10 -0.63
N LEU A 107 -17.35 -0.16 -1.76
CA LEU A 107 -16.13 -0.97 -1.88
C LEU A 107 -15.01 -0.47 -0.97
N ASP A 108 -14.84 0.84 -0.82
CA ASP A 108 -13.88 1.43 0.11
C ASP A 108 -14.24 1.07 1.58
N ALA A 109 -15.53 1.08 1.92
CA ALA A 109 -16.02 0.65 3.24
C ALA A 109 -15.84 -0.86 3.45
N LEU A 110 -16.18 -1.69 2.46
CA LEU A 110 -15.97 -3.13 2.49
C LEU A 110 -14.49 -3.45 2.70
N HIS A 111 -13.60 -2.77 1.98
CA HIS A 111 -12.16 -2.89 2.15
C HIS A 111 -11.72 -2.62 3.59
N ALA A 112 -12.21 -1.54 4.21
CA ALA A 112 -11.92 -1.24 5.61
C ALA A 112 -12.36 -2.36 6.57
N LEU A 113 -13.47 -3.06 6.27
CA LEU A 113 -13.97 -4.16 7.09
C LEU A 113 -13.19 -5.46 6.90
N VAL A 114 -12.87 -5.83 5.65
CA VAL A 114 -12.25 -7.12 5.33
C VAL A 114 -10.72 -7.10 5.43
N LEU A 115 -10.08 -5.93 5.42
CA LEU A 115 -8.62 -5.83 5.53
C LEU A 115 -8.11 -6.25 6.91
N LEU A 116 -8.88 -6.01 7.98
CA LEU A 116 -8.48 -6.29 9.36
C LEU A 116 -8.00 -7.74 9.57
N PRO A 117 -8.76 -8.81 9.25
CA PRO A 117 -8.31 -10.18 9.48
C PRO A 117 -7.01 -10.50 8.73
N VAL A 118 -6.86 -10.03 7.49
CA VAL A 118 -5.63 -10.25 6.71
C VAL A 118 -4.45 -9.48 7.30
N ALA A 119 -4.68 -8.26 7.78
CA ALA A 119 -3.66 -7.46 8.44
C ALA A 119 -3.21 -8.07 9.78
N VAL A 120 -4.13 -8.65 10.57
CA VAL A 120 -3.81 -9.37 11.81
C VAL A 120 -2.91 -10.56 11.52
N VAL A 121 -3.31 -11.44 10.58
CA VAL A 121 -2.52 -12.62 10.23
C VAL A 121 -1.14 -12.21 9.70
N GLY A 122 -1.09 -11.24 8.78
CA GLY A 122 0.16 -10.73 8.24
C GLY A 122 1.09 -10.14 9.30
N PHE A 123 0.53 -9.36 10.24
CA PHE A 123 1.27 -8.79 11.35
C PHE A 123 1.84 -9.88 12.26
N CYS A 124 1.02 -10.81 12.72
CA CYS A 124 1.45 -11.90 13.60
C CYS A 124 2.56 -12.74 12.95
N LEU A 125 2.41 -13.13 11.68
CA LEU A 125 3.44 -13.90 10.97
C LEU A 125 4.74 -13.11 10.84
N THR A 126 4.66 -11.83 10.44
CA THR A 126 5.84 -10.99 10.25
C THR A 126 6.57 -10.76 11.56
N VAL A 127 5.85 -10.47 12.65
CA VAL A 127 6.43 -10.28 13.98
C VAL A 127 7.06 -11.58 14.50
N THR A 128 6.37 -12.72 14.37
CA THR A 128 6.91 -14.02 14.79
C THR A 128 8.19 -14.37 14.04
N TRP A 129 8.25 -14.10 12.73
CA TRP A 129 9.47 -14.37 11.96
C TRP A 129 10.64 -13.47 12.36
N TRP A 130 10.37 -12.17 12.56
CA TRP A 130 11.39 -11.25 13.07
C TRP A 130 11.85 -11.63 14.48
N ALA A 131 10.92 -11.96 15.37
CA ALA A 131 11.22 -12.38 16.72
C ALA A 131 12.04 -13.67 16.76
N GLY A 132 11.66 -14.69 15.98
CA GLY A 132 12.40 -15.95 15.87
C GLY A 132 13.79 -15.78 15.27
N ALA A 133 13.92 -14.97 14.22
CA ALA A 133 15.21 -14.64 13.61
C ALA A 133 16.13 -13.94 14.63
N LEU A 134 15.64 -12.89 15.29
CA LEU A 134 16.44 -12.14 16.26
C LEU A 134 16.76 -12.98 17.50
N ALA A 135 15.77 -13.64 18.12
CA ALA A 135 15.98 -14.45 19.31
C ALA A 135 17.00 -15.58 19.07
N GLY A 136 16.90 -16.26 17.92
CA GLY A 136 17.83 -17.32 17.55
C GLY A 136 19.23 -16.82 17.19
N LEU A 137 19.35 -15.79 16.36
CA LEU A 137 20.65 -15.26 15.95
C LEU A 137 21.41 -14.57 17.08
N LEU A 138 20.69 -13.88 17.96
CA LEU A 138 21.28 -13.25 19.15
C LEU A 138 21.45 -14.23 20.31
N GLN A 139 21.14 -15.52 20.14
CA GLN A 139 21.20 -16.47 21.25
C GLN A 139 22.56 -16.50 21.99
N PRO A 140 23.72 -16.47 21.31
CA PRO A 140 25.01 -16.45 22.02
C PRO A 140 25.19 -15.26 22.98
N LEU A 141 24.45 -14.17 22.78
CA LEU A 141 24.53 -12.97 23.60
C LEU A 141 23.82 -13.12 24.94
N TRP A 142 22.72 -13.89 25.02
CA TRP A 142 21.86 -13.96 26.21
C TRP A 142 21.58 -15.38 26.70
N GLY A 143 21.59 -16.42 25.86
CA GLY A 143 21.20 -17.77 26.25
C GLY A 143 22.04 -18.42 27.34
N TRP A 144 23.31 -18.03 27.44
CA TRP A 144 24.20 -18.48 28.51
C TRP A 144 23.67 -18.08 29.90
N SER A 145 22.94 -16.97 30.02
CA SER A 145 22.43 -16.52 31.31
C SER A 145 21.31 -17.42 31.84
N LEU A 146 20.57 -18.11 30.96
CA LEU A 146 19.49 -19.02 31.37
C LEU A 146 20.01 -20.23 32.14
N TYR A 147 21.23 -20.69 31.82
CA TYR A 147 21.89 -21.79 32.52
C TYR A 147 22.37 -21.43 33.93
N THR A 148 22.28 -20.15 34.34
CA THR A 148 22.51 -19.77 35.73
C THR A 148 21.30 -20.00 36.62
N ILE A 149 20.11 -20.23 36.03
CA ILE A 149 18.85 -20.47 36.74
C ILE A 149 18.80 -21.95 37.18
N PRO A 150 18.68 -22.25 38.48
CA PRO A 150 18.61 -23.63 38.96
C PRO A 150 17.43 -24.39 38.33
N GLY A 151 17.69 -25.59 37.80
CA GLY A 151 16.67 -26.45 37.19
C GLY A 151 16.29 -26.08 35.74
N TYR A 152 16.93 -25.08 35.13
CA TYR A 152 16.74 -24.79 33.71
C TYR A 152 17.31 -25.94 32.85
N THR A 153 16.49 -26.42 31.92
CA THR A 153 16.85 -27.43 30.93
C THR A 153 16.22 -27.07 29.59
N ASP A 154 16.89 -27.44 28.50
CA ASP A 154 16.48 -27.12 27.13
C ASP A 154 16.98 -28.22 26.17
N VAL A 155 16.69 -28.07 24.89
CA VAL A 155 16.98 -29.02 23.79
C VAL A 155 18.42 -29.55 23.78
N GLY A 156 19.40 -28.73 24.16
CA GLY A 156 20.81 -29.12 24.19
C GLY A 156 21.13 -30.18 25.25
N ALA A 157 20.36 -30.26 26.34
CA ALA A 157 20.51 -31.30 27.36
C ALA A 157 20.19 -32.70 26.82
N TYR A 158 19.35 -32.79 25.79
CA TYR A 158 19.00 -34.05 25.13
C TYR A 158 19.92 -34.38 23.94
N LEU A 159 20.49 -33.37 23.28
CA LEU A 159 21.34 -33.55 22.10
C LEU A 159 22.81 -33.83 22.44
N ALA A 160 23.38 -33.12 23.42
CA ALA A 160 24.76 -33.27 23.86
C ALA A 160 24.85 -33.02 25.38
N PRO A 161 24.58 -34.06 26.19
CA PRO A 161 24.57 -33.94 27.65
C PRO A 161 25.89 -33.44 28.25
N GLU A 162 27.02 -33.68 27.58
CA GLU A 162 28.35 -33.19 27.97
C GLU A 162 28.51 -31.67 27.82
N SER A 163 27.76 -31.03 26.92
CA SER A 163 27.85 -29.58 26.66
C SER A 163 26.49 -28.98 26.30
N PRO A 164 25.51 -28.99 27.24
CA PRO A 164 24.12 -28.66 26.94
C PRO A 164 23.95 -27.21 26.49
N ALA A 165 24.71 -26.28 27.07
CA ALA A 165 24.63 -24.86 26.72
C ALA A 165 25.08 -24.56 25.28
N LEU A 166 26.17 -25.20 24.84
CA LEU A 166 26.66 -25.05 23.46
C LEU A 166 25.68 -25.66 22.46
N ALA A 167 25.16 -26.86 22.73
CA ALA A 167 24.19 -27.52 21.87
C ALA A 167 22.89 -26.71 21.73
N THR A 168 22.33 -26.20 22.83
CA THR A 168 21.15 -25.31 22.80
C THR A 168 21.41 -24.06 21.99
N THR A 169 22.58 -23.43 22.17
CA THR A 169 22.97 -22.21 21.42
C THR A 169 23.02 -22.48 19.93
N VAL A 170 23.66 -23.57 19.50
CA VAL A 170 23.74 -23.96 18.09
C VAL A 170 22.36 -24.22 17.50
N VAL A 171 21.50 -24.98 18.20
CA VAL A 171 20.13 -25.27 17.73
C VAL A 171 19.32 -23.99 17.52
N HIS A 172 19.35 -23.08 18.50
CA HIS A 172 18.64 -21.80 18.41
C HIS A 172 19.22 -20.89 17.33
N MET A 173 20.54 -20.88 17.14
CA MET A 173 21.16 -20.16 16.03
C MET A 173 20.71 -20.71 14.68
N LEU A 174 20.68 -22.03 14.51
CA LEU A 174 20.20 -22.67 13.28
C LEU A 174 18.73 -22.34 13.03
N ALA A 175 17.89 -22.38 14.07
CA ALA A 175 16.50 -21.93 13.97
C ALA A 175 16.42 -20.45 13.58
N GLY A 176 17.20 -19.57 14.20
CA GLY A 176 17.28 -18.15 13.88
C GLY A 176 17.70 -17.89 12.44
N VAL A 177 18.70 -18.62 11.93
CA VAL A 177 19.11 -18.59 10.52
C VAL A 177 17.97 -19.04 9.61
N LEU A 178 17.27 -20.13 9.93
CA LEU A 178 16.11 -20.60 9.17
C LEU A 178 15.00 -19.54 9.10
N PHE A 179 14.66 -18.91 10.23
CA PHE A 179 13.71 -17.81 10.28
C PHE A 179 14.19 -16.61 9.45
N ALA A 180 15.45 -16.22 9.58
CA ALA A 180 16.03 -15.10 8.82
C ALA A 180 16.03 -15.35 7.30
N LEU A 181 16.31 -16.58 6.87
CA LEU A 181 16.30 -16.97 5.45
C LEU A 181 14.89 -17.02 4.87
N THR A 182 13.90 -17.45 5.66
CA THR A 182 12.50 -17.55 5.21
C THR A 182 11.70 -16.25 5.41
N LEU A 183 12.18 -15.32 6.22
CA LEU A 183 11.55 -14.03 6.51
C LEU A 183 11.20 -13.22 5.25
N PRO A 184 12.07 -13.06 4.23
CA PRO A 184 11.72 -12.30 3.03
C PRO A 184 10.58 -12.93 2.23
N LEU A 185 10.44 -14.26 2.26
CA LEU A 185 9.34 -14.95 1.60
C LEU A 185 8.03 -14.67 2.33
N VAL A 186 8.03 -14.80 3.66
CA VAL A 186 6.83 -14.60 4.50
C VAL A 186 6.37 -13.15 4.46
N ALA A 187 7.28 -12.18 4.69
CA ALA A 187 6.96 -10.76 4.63
C ALA A 187 6.39 -10.37 3.26
N ARG A 188 6.99 -10.89 2.18
CA ARG A 188 6.49 -10.67 0.81
C ARG A 188 5.11 -11.29 0.62
N ALA A 189 4.89 -12.53 1.06
CA ALA A 189 3.59 -13.19 0.93
C ALA A 189 2.48 -12.41 1.66
N CYS A 190 2.76 -11.95 2.89
CA CYS A 190 1.83 -11.13 3.66
C CYS A 190 1.54 -9.78 2.98
N ALA A 191 2.58 -9.08 2.52
CA ALA A 191 2.44 -7.83 1.79
C ALA A 191 1.64 -8.01 0.49
N HIS A 192 1.86 -9.10 -0.24
CA HIS A 192 1.07 -9.43 -1.43
C HIS A 192 -0.40 -9.71 -1.09
N ALA A 193 -0.69 -10.46 -0.03
CA ALA A 193 -2.07 -10.76 0.36
C ALA A 193 -2.87 -9.50 0.73
N GLN A 194 -2.24 -8.55 1.43
CA GLN A 194 -2.84 -7.25 1.70
C GLN A 194 -2.97 -6.42 0.42
N ALA A 195 -1.95 -6.43 -0.43
CA ALA A 195 -1.95 -5.65 -1.66
C ALA A 195 -2.96 -6.16 -2.70
N THR A 196 -3.20 -7.47 -2.79
CA THR A 196 -4.21 -8.03 -3.71
C THR A 196 -5.61 -7.60 -3.31
N LEU A 197 -5.94 -7.60 -2.01
CA LEU A 197 -7.21 -7.06 -1.52
C LEU A 197 -7.37 -5.58 -1.83
N GLY A 198 -6.34 -4.77 -1.55
CA GLY A 198 -6.36 -3.34 -1.87
C GLY A 198 -6.54 -3.10 -3.37
N ARG A 199 -5.84 -3.86 -4.22
CA ARG A 199 -5.98 -3.75 -5.69
C ARG A 199 -7.37 -4.16 -6.17
N ALA A 200 -7.90 -5.28 -5.69
CA ALA A 200 -9.20 -5.81 -6.12
C ALA A 200 -10.37 -4.86 -5.78
N LEU A 201 -10.33 -4.25 -4.60
CA LEU A 201 -11.44 -3.43 -4.10
C LEU A 201 -11.30 -1.94 -4.44
N LEU A 202 -10.07 -1.42 -4.48
CA LEU A 202 -9.84 0.03 -4.58
C LEU A 202 -9.46 0.51 -5.99
N LEU A 203 -8.96 -0.39 -6.85
CA LEU A 203 -8.39 -0.04 -8.14
C LEU A 203 -9.24 -0.55 -9.29
N SER A 204 -9.16 0.16 -10.41
CA SER A 204 -9.85 -0.25 -11.63
C SER A 204 -9.26 -1.59 -12.07
N PRO A 205 -10.05 -2.55 -12.57
CA PRO A 205 -9.49 -3.65 -13.34
C PRO A 205 -8.62 -3.00 -14.43
N GLU A 206 -7.36 -3.40 -14.53
CA GLU A 206 -6.54 -3.02 -15.66
C GLU A 206 -7.18 -3.69 -16.88
N ASP A 207 -7.82 -2.90 -17.74
CA ASP A 207 -8.34 -3.41 -19.01
C ASP A 207 -7.12 -3.75 -19.87
N PRO A 208 -6.83 -5.03 -20.18
CA PRO A 208 -5.67 -5.38 -21.01
C PRO A 208 -5.76 -4.77 -22.42
N HIS A 209 -6.98 -4.43 -22.84
CA HIS A 209 -7.29 -3.85 -24.14
C HIS A 209 -7.16 -2.32 -24.18
N VAL A 210 -7.09 -1.66 -23.02
CA VAL A 210 -6.87 -0.20 -22.95
C VAL A 210 -5.38 0.02 -22.78
N GLY A 211 -4.66 -0.09 -23.90
CA GLY A 211 -3.30 0.44 -24.00
C GLY A 211 -3.36 1.92 -23.63
N VAL A 212 -2.78 2.28 -22.48
CA VAL A 212 -2.57 3.67 -22.11
C VAL A 212 -1.65 4.26 -23.17
N TYR A 213 -2.22 4.99 -24.13
CA TYR A 213 -1.48 5.86 -25.04
C TYR A 213 -0.73 6.85 -24.17
N THR A 214 0.50 6.50 -23.82
CA THR A 214 1.45 7.38 -23.16
C THR A 214 1.75 8.43 -24.20
N ALA A 215 1.18 9.62 -24.01
CA ALA A 215 1.43 10.86 -24.74
C ALA A 215 1.83 10.68 -26.21
N ALA A 216 0.89 10.96 -27.13
CA ALA A 216 1.25 11.29 -28.50
C ALA A 216 2.48 12.23 -28.49
N PRO A 217 3.51 11.98 -29.32
CA PRO A 217 4.66 12.86 -29.37
C PRO A 217 4.14 14.27 -29.56
N ARG A 218 4.51 15.15 -28.62
CA ARG A 218 4.27 16.59 -28.73
C ARG A 218 4.69 16.94 -30.15
N HIS A 219 3.75 17.37 -30.98
CA HIS A 219 4.08 17.94 -32.28
C HIS A 219 5.13 19.00 -32.00
N GLU A 220 6.38 18.72 -32.40
CA GLU A 220 7.40 19.74 -32.46
C GLU A 220 6.84 20.77 -33.43
N GLU A 221 6.47 21.91 -32.87
CA GLU A 221 6.06 23.10 -33.60
C GLU A 221 7.15 23.36 -34.66
N PRO A 222 6.84 23.38 -35.96
CA PRO A 222 7.85 23.66 -36.97
C PRO A 222 8.19 25.14 -36.88
N ALA A 223 9.22 25.46 -36.08
CA ALA A 223 9.83 26.78 -35.97
C ALA A 223 10.43 27.30 -37.30
N GLN A 224 10.31 26.55 -38.40
CA GLN A 224 10.84 26.91 -39.71
C GLN A 224 9.91 27.81 -40.56
N TYR A 225 8.62 27.96 -40.22
CA TYR A 225 7.72 28.80 -41.04
C TYR A 225 7.89 30.31 -40.84
N HIS A 226 8.45 30.77 -39.72
CA HIS A 226 8.64 32.21 -39.46
C HIS A 226 9.95 32.78 -40.01
N GLU A 227 10.93 31.94 -40.37
CA GLU A 227 12.22 32.42 -40.87
C GLU A 227 12.26 32.55 -42.40
N GLN A 228 11.52 31.72 -43.15
CA GLN A 228 11.39 31.84 -44.61
C GLN A 228 10.62 33.08 -45.08
N ALA A 229 9.65 33.57 -44.29
CA ALA A 229 8.90 34.78 -44.63
C ALA A 229 9.72 36.07 -44.48
N ARG A 230 10.81 36.06 -43.69
CA ARG A 230 11.72 37.21 -43.58
C ARG A 230 12.74 37.28 -44.71
N TYR A 231 13.16 36.14 -45.25
CA TYR A 231 14.13 36.14 -46.36
C TYR A 231 13.53 36.57 -47.71
N HIS A 232 12.25 36.29 -47.96
CA HIS A 232 11.61 36.70 -49.23
C HIS A 232 11.04 38.13 -49.26
N GLY A 233 11.09 38.86 -48.14
CA GLY A 233 10.56 40.23 -48.06
C GLY A 233 11.57 41.34 -48.33
N GLN A 234 12.84 41.02 -48.60
CA GLN A 234 13.94 42.00 -48.54
C GLN A 234 14.62 42.34 -49.88
N ASP A 235 14.18 41.76 -51.01
CA ASP A 235 14.76 42.03 -52.33
C ASP A 235 13.97 43.02 -53.22
N ALA A 236 12.96 43.71 -52.68
CA ALA A 236 12.23 44.73 -53.42
C ALA A 236 12.75 46.14 -53.10
N ALA A 237 13.95 46.47 -53.59
CA ALA A 237 14.40 47.86 -53.71
C ALA A 237 13.99 48.43 -55.10
N PRO A 238 13.52 49.68 -55.20
CA PRO A 238 12.95 50.22 -56.42
C PRO A 238 14.07 50.72 -57.35
N VAL A 239 14.08 50.27 -58.60
CA VAL A 239 14.88 50.89 -59.67
C VAL A 239 13.97 51.88 -60.41
N ALA A 240 14.28 53.16 -60.24
CA ALA A 240 13.76 54.28 -61.02
C ALA A 240 14.45 54.38 -62.39
N THR A 241 13.89 55.22 -63.27
CA THR A 241 14.30 55.66 -64.64
C THR A 241 13.90 54.72 -65.79
N GLY A 242 13.37 55.17 -66.93
CA GLY A 242 13.10 56.51 -67.47
C GLY A 242 12.89 56.40 -69.00
N VAL A 243 12.15 57.37 -69.55
CA VAL A 243 11.80 57.61 -70.98
C VAL A 243 10.69 56.74 -71.57
#